data_AF-A0A847X6P7-F1
#
_entry.id   AF-A0A847X6P7-F1
#
_cell.length_a   1.000
_cell.length_b   1.000
_cell.length_c   1.000
_cell.angle_alpha   90.00
_cell.angle_beta   90.00
_cell.angle_gamma   90.00
#
_symmetry.space_group_name_H-M   'P 1'
#
loop_
_entity.id
_entity.type
_entity.pdbx_description
1 polymer ?
#
loop_
_entity_poly.entity_id
_entity_poly.type
_entity_poly.pdbx_seq_one_letter_code
_entity_poly.pdbx_strand_id
1 'polypeptide(L)'
;MLMQGIFTELAAIADKENRGDIMKILMIELETLCYYNRREYPRPLRFKILPNPNVPETIERPVILKVSQIFSSRVIEKGKKKTIVYECISKLSSKKIQYDLKYFPDTQSWYLYRY
;
A
#
# COMPACT_ATOMS: atom_id res chain seq x y z
N MET A 1 -3.36 9.31 -22.63
CA MET A 1 -3.53 10.43 -21.67
C MET A 1 -4.30 9.95 -20.43
N LEU A 2 -3.74 9.02 -19.65
CA LEU A 2 -4.40 8.40 -18.48
C LEU A 2 -3.46 8.24 -17.26
N MET A 3 -2.15 8.38 -17.46
CA MET A 3 -1.15 8.26 -16.39
C MET A 3 -0.98 9.53 -15.54
N GLN A 4 -1.45 10.70 -15.98
CA GLN A 4 -1.28 11.94 -15.22
C GLN A 4 -2.24 12.03 -14.02
N GLY A 5 -3.46 11.50 -14.09
CA GLY A 5 -4.45 11.59 -12.99
C GLY A 5 -4.07 10.78 -11.74
N ILE A 6 -3.50 9.58 -11.93
CA ILE A 6 -3.04 8.71 -10.83
C ILE A 6 -1.91 9.39 -10.03
N PHE A 7 -1.06 10.14 -10.73
CA PHE A 7 0.01 10.92 -10.12
C PHE A 7 -0.55 12.08 -9.32
N THR A 8 -1.57 12.78 -9.82
CA THR A 8 -2.15 13.91 -9.12
C THR A 8 -2.89 13.48 -7.87
N GLU A 9 -3.58 12.33 -7.85
CA GLU A 9 -4.31 11.88 -6.67
C GLU A 9 -3.37 11.43 -5.55
N LEU A 10 -2.46 10.48 -5.81
CA LEU A 10 -1.51 10.03 -4.79
C LEU A 10 -0.50 11.13 -4.39
N ALA A 11 -0.09 12.00 -5.33
CA ALA A 11 0.77 13.12 -4.99
C ALA A 11 0.01 14.28 -4.34
N ALA A 12 -1.26 14.56 -4.65
CA ALA A 12 -2.05 15.58 -3.94
C ALA A 12 -2.36 15.14 -2.51
N ILE A 13 -2.57 13.84 -2.27
CA ILE A 13 -2.61 13.29 -0.90
C ILE A 13 -1.27 13.58 -0.17
N ALA A 14 -0.15 13.43 -0.86
CA ALA A 14 1.19 13.66 -0.31
C ALA A 14 1.55 15.17 -0.15
N ASP A 15 1.09 16.04 -1.05
CA ASP A 15 1.53 17.43 -1.18
C ASP A 15 0.61 18.43 -0.45
N LYS A 16 -0.70 18.16 -0.33
CA LYS A 16 -1.64 19.02 0.43
C LYS A 16 -1.38 19.03 1.95
N GLU A 17 -0.64 18.06 2.48
CA GLU A 17 -0.33 17.95 3.90
C GLU A 17 1.16 18.04 4.19
N ASN A 18 1.92 18.75 3.34
CA ASN A 18 3.33 19.04 3.56
C ASN A 18 3.54 20.03 4.73
N ARG A 19 3.20 19.57 5.94
CA ARG A 19 3.68 20.06 7.24
C ARG A 19 4.60 18.98 7.81
N GLY A 20 5.77 18.83 7.20
CA GLY A 20 6.85 17.96 7.66
C GLY A 20 6.76 16.51 7.15
N ASP A 21 7.93 15.87 7.06
CA ASP A 21 8.17 14.47 6.68
C ASP A 21 7.48 13.45 7.61
N ILE A 22 6.14 13.45 7.65
CA ILE A 22 5.35 12.59 8.51
C ILE A 22 4.59 11.61 7.61
N MET A 23 5.09 10.38 7.58
CA MET A 23 4.43 9.24 6.95
C MET A 23 3.02 9.07 7.52
N LYS A 24 1.99 9.12 6.67
CA LYS A 24 0.60 9.05 7.15
C LYS A 24 0.19 7.60 7.37
N ILE A 25 -0.39 7.32 8.54
CA ILE A 25 -0.93 6.00 8.85
C ILE A 25 -2.34 5.89 8.28
N LEU A 26 -2.57 4.87 7.47
CA LEU A 26 -3.86 4.47 6.93
C LEU A 26 -4.19 3.03 7.31
N MET A 27 -5.43 2.63 7.04
CA MET A 27 -5.90 1.24 7.07
C MET A 27 -6.88 1.03 5.91
N ILE A 28 -6.46 1.38 4.69
CA ILE A 28 -7.31 1.20 3.50
C ILE A 28 -7.17 -0.25 3.04
N GLU A 29 -8.29 -0.95 2.95
CA GLU A 29 -8.34 -2.32 2.44
C GLU A 29 -8.02 -2.37 0.94
N LEU A 30 -7.30 -3.41 0.53
CA LEU A 30 -6.78 -3.56 -0.82
C LEU A 30 -7.16 -4.91 -1.44
N GLU A 31 -7.49 -4.89 -2.73
CA GLU A 31 -7.40 -6.11 -3.54
C GLU A 31 -5.93 -6.31 -3.94
N THR A 32 -5.34 -7.46 -3.62
CA THR A 32 -3.90 -7.69 -3.83
C THR A 32 -3.64 -8.96 -4.65
N LEU A 33 -2.86 -8.82 -5.71
CA LEU A 33 -2.23 -9.94 -6.39
C LEU A 33 -0.89 -10.25 -5.72
N CYS A 34 -0.72 -11.46 -5.25
CA CYS A 34 0.48 -11.93 -4.58
C CYS A 34 0.89 -13.32 -5.08
N TYR A 35 2.12 -13.72 -4.79
CA TYR A 35 2.56 -15.10 -4.94
C TYR A 35 3.04 -15.65 -3.61
N TYR A 36 2.83 -16.94 -3.40
CA TYR A 36 3.40 -17.67 -2.29
C TYR A 36 4.74 -18.22 -2.75
N ASN A 37 5.82 -17.94 -2.02
CA ASN A 37 7.06 -18.68 -2.19
C ASN A 37 7.18 -19.69 -1.04
N ARG A 38 8.28 -20.44 -0.99
CA ARG A 38 8.52 -21.41 0.10
C ARG A 38 8.65 -20.75 1.50
N ARG A 39 8.58 -19.41 1.60
CA ARG A 39 8.42 -18.71 2.88
C ARG A 39 6.92 -18.59 3.12
N GLU A 40 6.49 -18.87 4.35
CA GLU A 40 5.10 -19.14 4.75
C GLU A 40 4.09 -18.01 4.49
N TYR A 41 4.48 -16.87 3.90
CA TYR A 41 3.64 -15.69 3.72
C TYR A 41 3.62 -15.17 2.28
N PRO A 42 2.46 -14.65 1.82
CA PRO A 42 2.30 -14.16 0.45
C PRO A 42 3.11 -12.90 0.19
N ARG A 43 3.79 -12.85 -0.95
CA ARG A 43 4.57 -11.70 -1.41
C ARG A 43 3.76 -10.87 -2.41
N PRO A 44 3.50 -9.58 -2.14
CA PRO A 44 2.65 -8.77 -2.99
C PRO A 44 3.37 -8.41 -4.31
N LEU A 45 2.61 -8.39 -5.41
CA LEU A 45 3.06 -8.03 -6.76
C LEU A 45 2.37 -6.76 -7.25
N ARG A 46 1.05 -6.69 -7.06
CA ARG A 46 0.21 -5.56 -7.43
C ARG A 46 -0.91 -5.43 -6.41
N PHE A 47 -1.37 -4.22 -6.18
CA PHE A 47 -2.57 -4.01 -5.40
C PHE A 47 -3.42 -2.91 -6.03
N LYS A 48 -4.71 -2.98 -5.76
CA LYS A 48 -5.72 -2.03 -6.18
C LYS A 48 -6.31 -1.40 -4.94
N ILE A 49 -6.17 -0.08 -4.86
CA ILE A 49 -6.81 0.73 -3.83
C ILE A 49 -8.25 0.96 -4.27
N LEU A 50 -9.20 0.50 -3.45
CA LEU A 50 -10.62 0.70 -3.71
C LEU A 50 -11.05 2.10 -3.26
N PRO A 51 -12.06 2.71 -3.91
CA PRO A 51 -12.67 3.94 -3.43
C PRO A 51 -13.14 3.74 -1.97
N ASN A 52 -12.75 4.63 -1.08
CA ASN A 52 -13.12 4.55 0.33
C ASN A 52 -13.97 5.77 0.71
N PRO A 53 -15.24 5.59 1.10
CA PRO A 53 -16.12 6.71 1.47
C PRO A 53 -15.64 7.48 2.72
N ASN A 54 -14.77 6.87 3.55
CA ASN A 54 -14.18 7.51 4.72
C ASN A 54 -12.89 8.27 4.41
N VAL A 55 -12.40 8.23 3.16
CA VAL A 55 -11.29 9.03 2.65
C VAL A 55 -11.81 9.81 1.44
N PRO A 56 -12.70 10.80 1.67
CA PRO A 56 -13.65 11.27 0.65
C PRO A 56 -12.99 12.03 -0.51
N GLU A 57 -11.78 12.56 -0.32
CA GLU A 57 -11.24 13.59 -1.21
C GLU A 57 -10.26 13.11 -2.27
N THR A 58 -9.91 11.82 -2.34
CA THR A 58 -8.65 11.46 -3.02
C THR A 58 -8.60 10.21 -3.89
N ILE A 59 -9.64 9.37 -3.93
CA ILE A 59 -9.65 8.20 -4.82
C ILE A 59 -11.05 8.04 -5.42
N GLU A 60 -11.34 8.79 -6.48
CA GLU A 60 -12.61 8.67 -7.22
C GLU A 60 -12.65 7.44 -8.11
N ARG A 61 -11.48 6.85 -8.41
CA ARG A 61 -11.33 5.69 -9.29
C ARG A 61 -10.35 4.69 -8.68
N PRO A 62 -10.52 3.37 -8.95
CA PRO A 62 -9.57 2.40 -8.44
C PRO A 62 -8.14 2.66 -8.96
N VAL A 63 -7.19 2.76 -8.03
CA VAL A 63 -5.78 2.98 -8.36
C VAL A 63 -5.03 1.65 -8.25
N ILE A 64 -4.37 1.23 -9.33
CA ILE A 64 -3.57 0.00 -9.36
C ILE A 64 -2.09 0.36 -9.29
N LEU A 65 -1.38 -0.18 -8.29
CA LEU A 65 0.05 -0.02 -8.11
C LEU A 65 0.78 -1.35 -8.23
N LYS A 66 1.93 -1.34 -8.92
CA LYS A 66 2.84 -2.48 -9.02
C LYS A 66 3.95 -2.36 -7.99
N VAL A 67 4.05 -3.35 -7.11
CA VAL A 67 5.19 -3.52 -6.21
C VAL A 67 6.43 -3.81 -7.06
N SER A 68 7.36 -2.85 -7.09
CA SER A 68 8.61 -2.96 -7.85
C SER A 68 9.71 -3.59 -7.01
N GLN A 69 9.71 -3.32 -5.70
CA GLN A 69 10.68 -3.86 -4.77
C GLN A 69 10.07 -3.98 -3.38
N ILE A 70 10.47 -5.00 -2.63
CA ILE A 70 10.20 -5.16 -1.20
C ILE A 70 11.56 -5.08 -0.52
N PHE A 71 11.79 -4.06 0.32
CA PHE A 71 13.06 -3.88 1.02
C PHE A 71 13.15 -4.77 2.24
N SER A 72 12.06 -4.82 3.01
CA SER A 72 12.01 -5.55 4.25
C SER A 72 10.62 -6.16 4.43
N SER A 73 10.58 -7.22 5.22
CA SER A 73 9.35 -7.81 5.71
C SER A 73 9.58 -8.19 7.15
N ARG A 74 8.67 -7.80 8.05
CA ARG A 74 8.71 -8.21 9.46
C ARG A 74 7.39 -8.78 9.91
N VAL A 75 7.46 -9.80 10.76
CA VAL A 75 6.29 -10.36 11.45
C VAL A 75 6.15 -9.64 12.77
N ILE A 76 4.95 -9.16 13.05
CA ILE A 76 4.54 -8.59 14.33
C ILE A 76 3.54 -9.57 14.94
N GLU A 77 3.86 -10.06 16.13
CA GLU A 77 2.95 -10.90 16.91
C GLU A 77 2.45 -10.13 18.13
N LYS A 78 1.13 -10.06 18.29
CA LYS A 78 0.49 -9.47 19.47
C LYS A 78 -0.52 -10.46 20.03
N GLY A 79 -0.11 -11.18 21.08
CA GLY A 79 -0.84 -12.33 21.58
C GLY A 79 -0.85 -13.44 20.52
N LYS A 80 -2.04 -13.95 20.16
CA LYS A 80 -2.19 -14.99 19.12
C LYS A 80 -2.31 -14.43 17.70
N LYS A 81 -2.38 -13.10 17.54
CA LYS A 81 -2.57 -12.47 16.23
C LYS A 81 -1.22 -12.17 15.59
N LYS A 82 -1.05 -12.62 14.35
CA LYS A 82 0.13 -12.31 13.53
C LYS A 82 -0.22 -11.24 12.49
N THR A 83 0.74 -10.37 12.19
CA THR A 83 0.65 -9.41 11.09
C THR A 83 1.99 -9.35 10.39
N ILE A 84 1.99 -9.42 9.07
CA ILE A 84 3.22 -9.21 8.29
C ILE A 84 3.19 -7.80 7.73
N VAL A 85 4.24 -7.04 8.00
CA VAL A 85 4.46 -5.70 7.44
C VAL A 85 5.50 -5.81 6.35
N TYR A 86 5.19 -5.31 5.16
CA TYR A 86 6.07 -5.23 4.00
C TYR A 86 6.39 -3.77 3.69
N GLU A 87 7.68 -3.42 3.71
CA GLU A 87 8.15 -2.10 3.26
C GLU A 87 8.46 -2.19 1.77
N CYS A 88 7.68 -1.47 0.96
CA CYS A 88 7.62 -1.61 -0.48
C CYS A 88 7.98 -0.32 -1.21
N ILE A 89 8.42 -0.45 -2.46
CA ILE A 89 8.47 0.64 -3.44
C ILE A 89 7.72 0.27 -4.71
N SER A 90 6.97 1.24 -5.22
CA SER A 90 6.52 1.29 -6.61
C SER A 90 7.39 2.27 -7.41
N LYS A 91 7.96 1.82 -8.53
CA LYS A 91 8.63 2.68 -9.50
C LYS A 91 7.64 3.01 -10.62
N LEU A 92 7.25 4.27 -10.73
CA LEU A 92 6.34 4.77 -11.76
C LEU A 92 7.11 5.77 -12.63
N SER A 93 7.61 5.31 -13.78
CA SER A 93 8.50 6.12 -14.63
C SER A 93 9.69 6.68 -13.82
N SER A 94 9.77 8.00 -13.62
CA SER A 94 10.82 8.68 -12.85
C SER A 94 10.54 8.81 -11.36
N LYS A 95 9.31 8.58 -10.88
CA LYS A 95 8.96 8.70 -9.46
C LYS A 95 9.03 7.36 -8.74
N LYS A 96 9.46 7.42 -7.48
CA LYS A 96 9.42 6.31 -6.52
C LYS A 96 8.42 6.66 -5.44
N ILE A 97 7.52 5.74 -5.15
CA ILE A 97 6.59 5.85 -4.03
C ILE A 97 6.95 4.73 -3.06
N GLN A 98 7.26 5.09 -1.82
CA GLN A 98 7.51 4.16 -0.74
C GLN A 98 6.25 4.02 0.11
N TYR A 99 5.91 2.81 0.52
CA TYR A 99 4.73 2.54 1.33
C TYR A 99 4.88 1.23 2.08
N ASP A 100 4.08 1.07 3.13
CA ASP A 100 3.97 -0.16 3.88
C ASP A 100 2.63 -0.84 3.59
N LEU A 101 2.70 -2.15 3.33
CA LEU A 101 1.53 -3.01 3.27
C LEU A 101 1.47 -3.88 4.52
N LYS A 102 0.28 -4.03 5.10
CA LYS A 102 0.00 -5.00 6.14
C LYS A 102 -0.80 -6.16 5.57
N TYR A 103 -0.34 -7.37 5.85
CA TYR A 103 -1.07 -8.60 5.60
C TYR A 103 -1.45 -9.24 6.93
N PHE A 104 -2.72 -9.61 7.07
CA PHE A 104 -3.26 -10.31 8.22
C PHE A 104 -3.55 -11.76 7.81
N PRO A 105 -2.73 -12.75 8.24
CA PRO A 105 -2.91 -14.15 7.85
C PRO A 105 -4.27 -14.73 8.26
N ASP A 106 -4.77 -14.35 9.45
CA ASP A 106 -6.00 -14.88 10.02
C ASP A 106 -7.23 -14.61 9.12
N THR A 107 -7.28 -13.43 8.48
CA THR A 107 -8.38 -13.01 7.61
C THR A 107 -7.99 -13.00 6.13
N GLN A 108 -6.72 -13.24 5.83
CA GLN A 108 -6.11 -13.12 4.51
C GLN A 108 -6.28 -11.71 3.88
N SER A 109 -6.46 -10.68 4.71
CA SER A 109 -6.72 -9.31 4.26
C SER A 109 -5.44 -8.49 4.10
N TRP A 110 -5.45 -7.58 3.13
CA TRP A 110 -4.36 -6.65 2.84
C TRP A 110 -4.79 -5.20 3.07
N TYR A 111 -3.88 -4.41 3.65
CA TYR A 111 -4.11 -3.00 3.91
C TYR A 111 -2.92 -2.15 3.52
N LEU A 112 -3.19 -0.98 2.92
CA LEU A 112 -2.22 0.10 2.83
C LEU A 112 -2.11 0.74 4.21
N TYR A 113 -0.95 0.57 4.85
CA TYR A 113 -0.73 1.00 6.23
C TYR A 113 -0.04 2.36 6.33
N ARG A 114 0.90 2.64 5.44
CA ARG A 114 1.76 3.83 5.51
C ARG A 114 2.21 4.21 4.11
N TYR A 115 2.30 5.49 3.78
CA TYR A 115 2.82 6.00 2.49
C TYR A 115 3.36 7.42 2.67
#